data_AF-A0A0F9K2T7-F1
#
_entry.id   AF-A0A0F9K2T7-F1
#
_cell.length_a   1.000
_cell.length_b   1.000
_cell.length_c   1.000
_cell.angle_alpha   90.00
_cell.angle_beta   90.00
_cell.angle_gamma   90.00
#
_symmetry.space_group_name_H-M   'P 1'
#
loop_
_entity.id
_entity.type
_entity.pdbx_description
1 polymer ?
#
loop_
_entity_poly.entity_id
_entity_poly.type
_entity_poly.pdbx_seq_one_letter_code
_entity_poly.pdbx_strand_id
1 'polypeptide(L)'
;MRLNEVKRVYGASYKPQEGDWSLFFGLPLTDEFTKEDADNVYQEIWELGSGAKYDKFNMVDEAFNALQYAVIFNSMSEARQAKKRLQRLSRGRPRFQVDYFEIAYWDPTRASQEDSPG
;
A
#
# COMPACT_ATOMS: atom_id res chain seq x y z
N MET A 1 8.92 -6.65 -5.99
CA MET A 1 8.19 -7.42 -4.96
C MET A 1 8.07 -8.85 -5.43
N ARG A 2 8.25 -9.83 -4.55
CA ARG A 2 8.16 -11.26 -4.91
C ARG A 2 6.69 -11.69 -5.12
N LEU A 3 6.44 -12.71 -5.94
CA LEU A 3 5.08 -13.23 -6.20
C LEU A 3 4.37 -13.70 -4.93
N ASN A 4 5.13 -14.29 -3.99
CA ASN A 4 4.60 -14.76 -2.70
C ASN A 4 4.30 -13.60 -1.73
N GLU A 5 5.07 -12.51 -1.78
CA GLU A 5 4.72 -11.27 -1.07
C GLU A 5 3.48 -10.63 -1.70
N VAL A 6 3.35 -10.67 -3.03
CA VAL A 6 2.16 -10.18 -3.71
C VAL A 6 0.92 -11.01 -3.38
N LYS A 7 1.00 -12.35 -3.38
CA LYS A 7 -0.15 -13.18 -2.96
C LYS A 7 -0.51 -13.01 -1.49
N ARG A 8 0.48 -12.75 -0.63
CA ARG A 8 0.28 -12.46 0.80
C ARG A 8 -0.32 -11.07 1.03
N VAL A 9 0.11 -10.08 0.25
CA VAL A 9 -0.27 -8.66 0.41
C VAL A 9 -1.51 -8.29 -0.41
N TYR A 10 -1.83 -9.01 -1.48
CA TYR A 10 -2.97 -8.69 -2.35
C TYR A 10 -4.03 -9.80 -2.47
N GLY A 11 -3.88 -10.88 -1.69
CA GLY A 11 -4.77 -12.03 -1.73
C GLY A 11 -4.68 -12.88 -3.01
N ALA A 12 -5.33 -14.04 -3.02
CA ALA A 12 -5.28 -14.99 -4.12
C ALA A 12 -5.95 -14.50 -5.43
N SER A 13 -6.74 -13.43 -5.37
CA SER A 13 -7.53 -12.90 -6.49
C SER A 13 -6.83 -11.78 -7.28
N TYR A 14 -5.72 -11.21 -6.77
CA TYR A 14 -5.01 -10.15 -7.51
C TYR A 14 -4.08 -10.72 -8.57
N LYS A 15 -4.20 -10.18 -9.78
CA LYS A 15 -3.27 -10.38 -10.89
C LYS A 15 -2.70 -9.02 -11.27
N PRO A 16 -1.57 -8.61 -10.65
CA PRO A 16 -0.91 -7.37 -11.03
C PRO A 16 -0.53 -7.43 -12.51
N GLN A 17 -0.71 -6.32 -13.21
CA GLN A 17 -0.33 -6.19 -14.62
C GLN A 17 1.05 -5.54 -14.71
N GLU A 18 1.87 -5.99 -15.65
CA GLU A 18 3.10 -5.26 -15.98
C GLU A 18 2.76 -3.80 -16.25
N GLY A 19 3.53 -2.88 -15.66
CA GLY A 19 3.18 -1.46 -15.72
C GLY A 19 2.57 -0.91 -14.44
N ASP A 20 1.95 -1.76 -13.60
CA ASP A 20 1.30 -1.33 -12.36
C ASP A 20 2.35 -0.86 -11.32
N TRP A 21 2.00 0.21 -10.60
CA TRP A 21 2.82 0.78 -9.52
C TRP A 21 2.04 0.72 -8.22
N SER A 22 2.67 0.27 -7.14
CA SER A 22 2.01 0.16 -5.85
C SER A 22 2.63 1.09 -4.83
N LEU A 23 1.80 1.70 -3.99
CA LEU A 23 2.21 2.40 -2.76
C LEU A 23 1.81 1.54 -1.57
N PHE A 24 2.80 1.09 -0.80
CA PHE A 24 2.61 0.47 0.51
C PHE A 24 2.76 1.53 1.57
N PHE A 25 1.96 1.47 2.62
CA PHE A 25 2.15 2.30 3.81
C PHE A 25 1.57 1.67 5.06
N GLY A 26 2.16 1.99 6.22
CA GLY A 26 1.70 1.54 7.54
C GLY A 26 1.22 2.72 8.38
N LEU A 27 0.03 2.58 8.98
CA LEU A 27 -0.59 3.57 9.86
C LEU A 27 -0.66 3.02 11.29
N PRO A 28 0.10 3.58 12.25
CA PRO A 28 0.05 3.15 13.63
C PRO A 28 -1.31 3.45 14.23
N LEU A 29 -1.88 2.47 14.92
CA LEU A 29 -3.06 2.66 15.74
C LEU A 29 -2.64 3.17 17.11
N THR A 30 -3.38 4.16 17.59
CA THR A 30 -3.22 4.70 18.95
C THR A 30 -4.60 4.91 19.56
N ASP A 31 -4.68 5.24 20.84
CA ASP A 31 -5.96 5.55 21.50
C ASP A 31 -6.69 6.73 20.83
N GLU A 32 -5.96 7.62 20.15
CA GLU A 32 -6.50 8.79 19.47
C GLU A 32 -6.56 8.66 17.93
N PHE A 33 -6.01 7.57 17.38
CA PHE A 33 -5.99 7.28 15.95
C PHE A 33 -6.46 5.86 15.73
N THR A 34 -7.75 5.75 15.40
CA THR A 34 -8.46 4.48 15.35
C THR A 34 -8.32 3.83 13.97
N LYS A 35 -8.80 2.59 13.89
CA LYS A 35 -8.95 1.91 12.60
C LYS A 35 -9.83 2.68 11.62
N GLU A 36 -10.88 3.35 12.10
CA GLU A 36 -11.75 4.16 11.24
C GLU A 36 -10.99 5.36 10.66
N ASP A 37 -10.16 6.03 11.46
CA ASP A 37 -9.31 7.12 10.98
C ASP A 37 -8.31 6.64 9.93
N ALA A 38 -7.69 5.48 10.16
CA ALA A 38 -6.77 4.84 9.21
C ALA A 38 -7.47 4.49 7.89
N ASP A 39 -8.69 3.97 7.97
CA ASP A 39 -9.51 3.61 6.82
C ASP A 39 -9.94 4.85 6.01
N ASN A 40 -10.25 5.95 6.68
CA ASN A 40 -10.54 7.24 6.04
C ASN A 40 -9.31 7.80 5.31
N VAL A 41 -8.11 7.68 5.90
CA VAL A 41 -6.87 8.07 5.21
C VAL A 41 -6.65 7.20 3.97
N TYR A 42 -6.85 5.89 4.10
CA TYR A 42 -6.77 4.98 2.96
C TYR A 42 -7.73 5.40 1.83
N GLN A 43 -8.99 5.72 2.15
CA GLN A 43 -9.96 6.20 1.16
C GLN A 43 -9.51 7.51 0.50
N GLU A 44 -8.98 8.48 1.26
CA GLU A 44 -8.46 9.72 0.67
C GLU A 44 -7.31 9.46 -0.30
N ILE A 45 -6.43 8.49 -0.02
CA ILE A 45 -5.34 8.11 -0.92
C ILE A 45 -5.85 7.35 -2.15
N TRP A 46 -6.83 6.48 -1.95
CA TRP A 46 -7.48 5.71 -3.00
C TRP A 46 -8.13 6.61 -4.05
N GLU A 47 -8.87 7.65 -3.61
CA GLU A 47 -9.55 8.61 -4.46
C GLU A 47 -8.61 9.48 -5.33
N LEU A 48 -7.32 9.55 -5.00
CA LEU A 48 -6.32 10.26 -5.82
C LEU A 48 -5.92 9.50 -7.08
N GLY A 49 -6.09 8.18 -7.09
CA GLY A 49 -5.82 7.36 -8.26
C GLY A 49 -6.97 7.48 -9.25
N SER A 50 -6.66 7.76 -10.53
CA SER A 50 -7.61 7.85 -11.65
C SER A 50 -8.30 6.52 -12.00
N GLY A 51 -8.47 5.61 -11.04
CA GLY A 51 -8.79 4.20 -11.24
C GLY A 51 -7.83 3.30 -10.47
N ALA A 52 -7.56 3.61 -9.19
CA ALA A 52 -6.90 2.66 -8.31
C ALA A 52 -7.68 1.35 -8.33
N LYS A 53 -6.98 0.22 -8.53
CA LYS A 53 -7.64 -1.03 -8.97
C LYS A 53 -8.02 -1.98 -7.84
N TYR A 54 -7.38 -1.94 -6.67
CA TYR A 54 -7.67 -2.90 -5.60
C TYR A 54 -7.68 -2.39 -4.16
N ASP A 55 -8.61 -2.98 -3.42
CA ASP A 55 -9.02 -2.63 -2.07
C ASP A 55 -7.98 -3.01 -1.00
N LYS A 56 -7.83 -2.12 -0.03
CA LYS A 56 -7.43 -2.27 1.36
C LYS A 56 -6.99 -3.68 1.81
N PHE A 57 -5.71 -3.81 2.10
CA PHE A 57 -5.16 -5.00 2.78
C PHE A 57 -4.73 -4.68 4.19
N ASN A 58 -5.68 -4.71 5.13
CA ASN A 58 -5.37 -4.52 6.53
C ASN A 58 -4.67 -5.77 7.08
N MET A 59 -3.34 -5.75 7.05
CA MET A 59 -2.56 -6.55 8.00
C MET A 59 -2.40 -5.72 9.27
N VAL A 60 -2.92 -6.23 10.38
CA VAL A 60 -2.52 -5.74 11.70
C VAL A 60 -1.13 -6.29 11.94
N ASP A 61 -0.14 -5.40 11.98
CA ASP A 61 1.16 -5.75 12.49
C ASP A 61 1.11 -5.63 14.02
N GLU A 62 0.91 -6.76 14.71
CA GLU A 62 0.79 -6.78 16.17
C GLU A 62 2.08 -6.30 16.87
N ALA A 63 3.24 -6.42 16.22
CA ALA A 63 4.49 -5.95 16.79
C ALA A 63 4.61 -4.42 16.76
N PHE A 64 3.92 -3.77 15.82
CA PHE A 64 3.95 -2.31 15.62
C PHE A 64 2.58 -1.65 15.88
N ASN A 65 1.58 -2.41 16.30
CA ASN A 65 0.18 -1.98 16.43
C ASN A 65 -0.30 -1.13 15.24
N ALA A 66 0.00 -1.55 14.00
CA ALA A 66 -0.21 -0.74 12.81
C ALA A 66 -1.09 -1.45 11.78
N LEU A 67 -1.88 -0.68 11.03
CA LEU A 67 -2.58 -1.15 9.84
C LEU A 67 -1.74 -0.87 8.61
N GLN A 68 -1.39 -1.93 7.89
CA GLN A 68 -0.73 -1.83 6.60
C GLN A 68 -1.78 -1.67 5.49
N TYR A 69 -1.43 -0.93 4.43
CA TYR A 69 -2.26 -0.70 3.26
C TYR A 69 -1.39 -0.79 2.00
N ALA A 70 -1.99 -1.24 0.91
CA ALA A 70 -1.40 -1.22 -0.42
C ALA A 70 -2.41 -0.60 -1.39
N VAL A 71 -1.96 0.36 -2.20
CA VAL A 71 -2.77 0.99 -3.26
C VAL A 71 -2.05 0.86 -4.59
N ILE A 72 -2.75 0.37 -5.61
CA ILE A 72 -2.20 0.18 -6.96
C ILE A 72 -2.64 1.33 -7.87
N PHE A 73 -1.68 1.85 -8.63
CA PHE A 73 -1.80 2.93 -9.58
C PHE A 73 -1.34 2.48 -10.97
N ASN A 74 -1.87 3.12 -12.01
CA ASN A 74 -1.52 2.83 -13.40
C ASN A 74 -0.19 3.47 -13.81
N SER A 75 0.37 4.36 -12.99
CA SER A 75 1.61 5.05 -13.29
C SER A 75 2.44 5.39 -12.05
N MET A 76 3.76 5.50 -12.24
CA MET A 76 4.70 5.95 -11.21
C MET A 76 4.37 7.37 -10.73
N SER A 77 3.85 8.23 -11.62
CA SER A 77 3.52 9.61 -11.30
C SER A 77 2.40 9.68 -10.28
N GLU A 78 1.32 8.91 -10.48
CA GLU A 78 0.20 8.82 -9.54
C GLU A 78 0.65 8.26 -8.19
N ALA A 79 1.42 7.16 -8.17
CA ALA A 79 1.96 6.59 -6.93
C ALA A 79 2.83 7.60 -6.15
N ARG A 80 3.64 8.41 -6.86
CA ARG A 80 4.44 9.48 -6.24
C ARG A 80 3.58 10.64 -5.73
N GLN A 81 2.50 10.98 -6.42
CA GLN A 81 1.58 12.03 -5.97
C GLN A 81 0.83 11.59 -4.71
N ALA A 82 0.32 10.36 -4.69
CA ALA A 82 -0.30 9.75 -3.51
C ALA A 82 0.66 9.74 -2.31
N LYS A 83 1.91 9.30 -2.49
CA LYS A 83 2.95 9.35 -1.45
C LYS A 83 3.18 10.76 -0.91
N LYS A 84 3.28 11.77 -1.79
CA LYS A 84 3.43 13.17 -1.38
C LYS A 84 2.21 13.68 -0.60
N ARG A 85 0.99 13.26 -0.98
CA ARG A 85 -0.23 13.61 -0.24
C ARG A 85 -0.22 12.99 1.15
N LEU A 86 0.09 11.70 1.25
CA LEU A 86 0.23 10.99 2.52
C LEU A 86 1.24 11.68 3.47
N GLN A 87 2.40 12.08 2.93
CA GLN A 87 3.40 12.85 3.70
C GLN A 87 2.88 14.20 4.20
N ARG A 88 2.09 14.92 3.39
CA ARG A 88 1.50 16.20 3.79
C ARG A 88 0.44 16.02 4.87
N LEU A 89 -0.40 15.01 4.73
CA LEU A 89 -1.40 14.66 5.73
C LEU A 89 -0.73 14.36 7.08
N SER A 90 0.34 13.56 7.09
CA SER A 90 1.04 13.17 8.33
C SER A 90 1.67 14.35 9.04
N ARG A 91 2.22 15.31 8.31
CA ARG A 91 2.77 16.54 8.91
C ARG A 91 1.71 17.49 9.45
N GLY A 92 0.50 17.48 8.87
CA GLY A 92 -0.58 18.41 9.23
C GLY A 92 -1.51 17.91 10.33
N ARG A 93 -1.40 16.63 10.74
CA ARG A 93 -2.29 15.99 11.70
C ARG A 93 -1.45 15.25 12.74
N PRO A 94 -1.27 15.79 13.96
CA PRO A 94 -0.37 15.21 14.98
C PRO A 94 -0.67 13.75 15.35
N ARG A 95 -1.93 13.34 15.23
CA ARG A 95 -2.41 11.97 15.51
C ARG A 95 -2.22 11.00 14.34
N PHE A 96 -1.81 11.50 13.18
CA PHE A 96 -1.66 10.72 11.97
C PHE A 96 -0.19 10.54 11.64
N GLN A 97 0.34 9.37 11.95
CA GLN A 97 1.72 8.99 11.65
C GLN A 97 1.76 7.92 10.57
N VAL A 98 2.87 7.89 9.85
CA VAL A 98 3.14 6.88 8.84
C VAL A 98 4.49 6.27 9.20
N ASP A 99 4.49 5.01 9.61
CA ASP A 99 5.71 4.31 10.01
C ASP A 99 6.57 3.94 8.81
N TYR A 100 5.93 3.72 7.67
CA TYR A 100 6.59 3.27 6.46
C TYR A 100 5.80 3.66 5.21
N PHE A 101 6.52 3.93 4.13
CA PHE A 101 5.96 3.93 2.79
C PHE A 101 6.98 3.38 1.77
N GLU A 102 6.50 2.67 0.74
CA GLU A 102 7.33 2.23 -0.38
C GLU A 102 6.55 2.27 -1.68
N ILE A 103 7.23 2.63 -2.78
CA ILE A 103 6.68 2.52 -4.13
C ILE A 103 7.37 1.37 -4.84
N ALA A 104 6.61 0.39 -5.31
CA ALA A 104 7.12 -0.73 -6.08
C ALA A 104 6.53 -0.77 -7.49
N TYR A 105 7.34 -1.19 -8.45
CA TYR A 105 6.89 -1.56 -9.80
C TYR A 105 6.55 -3.05 -9.82
N TRP A 106 5.43 -3.39 -10.45
CA TRP A 106 5.16 -4.78 -10.77
C TRP A 106 5.81 -5.18 -12.09
N ASP A 107 6.68 -6.18 -11.98
CA ASP A 107 7.34 -6.83 -13.10
C ASP A 107 7.05 -8.34 -13.04
N PRO A 108 6.22 -8.88 -13.96
CA PRO A 108 5.89 -10.30 -13.94
C PRO A 108 7.11 -11.19 -14.26
N THR A 109 8.17 -10.67 -14.89
CA THR A 109 9.37 -11.46 -15.22
C THR A 109 10.21 -11.77 -13.98
N ARG A 110 10.17 -10.89 -12.96
CA ARG A 110 10.80 -11.10 -11.65
C ARG A 110 10.04 -12.07 -10.75
N ALA A 111 8.74 -12.25 -10.99
CA ALA A 111 7.93 -13.23 -10.28
C ALA A 111 8.26 -14.68 -10.69
N SER A 112 8.72 -14.89 -11.93
CA SER A 112 8.92 -16.22 -12.53
C SER A 112 10.30 -16.83 -12.30
N GLN A 113 11.28 -16.09 -11.77
CA GLN A 113 12.66 -16.57 -11.58
C GLN A 113 12.92 -17.33 -10.27
N GLU A 114 11.97 -17.32 -9.31
CA GLU A 114 12.13 -18.03 -8.02
C GLU A 114 11.33 -19.36 -7.96
N ASP A 115 10.62 -19.76 -9.03
CA ASP A 115 9.84 -21.02 -9.08
C ASP A 115 10.55 -22.18 -9.83
N SER A 116 11.82 -22.03 -10.19
CA SER A 116 12.62 -23.17 -10.69
C SER A 116 13.27 -23.89 -9.50
N PRO A 117 12.84 -25.11 -9.12
CA PRO A 117 13.67 -25.93 -8.25
C PRO A 117 14.96 -26.25 -9.02
N GLY A 118 16.10 -25.97 -8.41
CA GLY A 118 17.39 -26.45 -8.89
C GLY A 118 17.46 -27.97 -8.91
#